data_AF-A0A6S6PB96-F1
#
_entry.id   AF-A0A6S6PB96-F1
#
_cell.length_a   1.000
_cell.length_b   1.000
_cell.length_c   1.000
_cell.angle_alpha   90.00
_cell.angle_beta   90.00
_cell.angle_gamma   90.00
#
_symmetry.space_group_name_H-M   'P 1'
#
loop_
_entity.id
_entity.type
_entity.pdbx_description
1 polymer ?
#
loop_
_entity_poly.entity_id
_entity_poly.type
_entity_poly.pdbx_seq_one_letter_code
_entity_poly.pdbx_strand_id
1 'polypeptide(L)'
;MTFTLATYLAADSAAQALRRDVRDGLAATPKSLPPKWFYDATGSDLFDRITRLPEYYPTRAEAQILRDRSAEIAAATAADTLVELGSGTSEKTRMLLSALREHGSLRRFVPFDVDAGVLRSAGAALATEYPGLEIEAVCGDFEEHLGKLPQGGRRVIAFLGSTIGNLTPAPRAEFLATLADTMAPGDALLLGTDLVKDTGRLVRAYDDSQGVTAAFNRNVLAVVNRELGADFDVAAFAHVARWNADERRIEMWLRATSFQRVRIAALDLSVEFAEGEEMLTEVSCKFRPDDVAAELSAAGLRRTHWWTDQAGDFGLSLAVK
;
A
#
# COMPACT_ATOMS: atom_id res chain seq x y z
N MET A 1 3.04 15.46 25.61
CA MET A 1 3.08 15.13 24.17
C MET A 1 4.33 14.32 23.95
N THR A 2 4.19 13.14 23.37
CA THR A 2 5.29 12.20 23.23
C THR A 2 5.24 11.68 21.81
N PHE A 3 6.18 12.12 20.97
CA PHE A 3 6.47 11.49 19.69
C PHE A 3 7.66 10.55 19.90
N THR A 4 7.49 9.27 19.58
CA THR A 4 8.56 8.28 19.53
C THR A 4 8.61 7.67 18.14
N LEU A 5 9.81 7.29 17.71
CA LEU A 5 10.02 6.55 16.47
C LEU A 5 10.92 5.36 16.77
N ALA A 6 10.39 4.16 16.60
CA ALA A 6 11.16 2.93 16.63
C ALA A 6 11.51 2.53 15.18
N THR A 7 12.79 2.32 14.89
CA THR A 7 13.26 1.86 13.57
C THR A 7 13.78 0.44 13.68
N TYR A 8 13.18 -0.46 12.91
CA TYR A 8 13.57 -1.87 12.84
C TYR A 8 14.31 -2.23 11.55
N LEU A 9 14.37 -1.30 10.60
CA LEU A 9 15.18 -1.39 9.40
C LEU A 9 16.63 -1.04 9.71
N ALA A 10 17.57 -1.94 9.40
CA ALA A 10 19.00 -1.61 9.43
C ALA A 10 19.29 -0.50 8.41
N ALA A 11 20.32 0.32 8.66
CA ALA A 11 20.65 1.47 7.81
C ALA A 11 20.87 1.10 6.32
N ASP A 12 21.31 -0.13 6.05
CA ASP A 12 21.53 -0.68 4.72
C ASP A 12 20.48 -1.69 4.27
N SER A 13 19.45 -1.99 5.09
CA SER A 13 18.43 -3.00 4.80
C SER A 13 17.70 -2.74 3.48
N ALA A 14 17.29 -1.49 3.22
CA ALA A 14 16.67 -1.11 1.96
C ALA A 14 17.61 -1.34 0.76
N ALA A 15 18.89 -0.99 0.89
CA ALA A 15 19.87 -1.19 -0.18
C ALA A 15 20.17 -2.68 -0.41
N GLN A 16 20.17 -3.52 0.64
CA GLN A 16 20.33 -4.97 0.52
C GLN A 16 19.09 -5.61 -0.13
N ALA A 17 17.90 -5.21 0.31
CA ALA A 17 16.63 -5.68 -0.26
C ALA A 17 16.53 -5.31 -1.75
N LEU A 18 16.85 -4.06 -2.13
CA LEU A 18 16.83 -3.64 -3.53
C LEU A 18 17.78 -4.47 -4.39
N ARG A 19 19.00 -4.73 -3.91
CA ARG A 19 19.98 -5.56 -4.63
C ARG A 19 19.47 -6.98 -4.87
N ARG A 20 18.85 -7.60 -3.85
CA ARG A 20 18.28 -8.95 -3.94
C ARG A 20 17.11 -8.95 -4.90
N ASP A 21 16.14 -8.07 -4.70
CA ASP A 21 14.90 -8.00 -5.47
C ASP A 21 15.17 -7.72 -6.96
N VAL A 22 16.12 -6.83 -7.28
CA VAL A 22 16.53 -6.55 -8.67
C VAL A 22 17.26 -7.74 -9.29
N ARG A 23 18.15 -8.40 -8.55
CA ARG A 23 18.88 -9.58 -9.05
C ARG A 23 17.91 -10.72 -9.38
N ASP A 24 17.05 -11.06 -8.43
CA ASP A 24 16.14 -12.20 -8.56
C ASP A 24 15.05 -11.91 -9.59
N GLY A 25 14.50 -10.69 -9.56
CA GLY A 25 13.44 -10.25 -10.46
C GLY A 25 13.86 -10.15 -11.93
N LEU A 26 15.07 -9.66 -12.21
CA LEU A 26 15.57 -9.54 -13.59
C LEU A 26 16.15 -10.85 -14.15
N ALA A 27 16.44 -11.83 -13.29
CA ALA A 27 16.83 -13.18 -13.70
C ALA A 27 15.62 -14.10 -13.98
N ALA A 28 14.42 -13.72 -13.53
CA ALA A 28 13.20 -14.51 -13.71
C ALA A 28 12.67 -14.49 -15.15
N THR A 29 11.77 -15.45 -15.46
CA THR A 29 10.99 -15.48 -16.70
C THR A 29 9.53 -15.77 -16.36
N PRO A 30 8.62 -14.79 -16.48
CA PRO A 30 8.86 -13.40 -16.90
C PRO A 30 9.70 -12.62 -15.87
N LYS A 31 10.36 -11.55 -16.34
CA LYS A 31 11.06 -10.60 -15.46
C LYS A 31 10.07 -9.83 -14.60
N SER A 32 10.46 -9.44 -13.40
CA SER A 32 9.63 -8.61 -12.52
C SER A 32 10.42 -7.69 -11.60
N LEU A 33 9.81 -6.61 -11.12
CA LEU A 33 10.31 -5.79 -10.01
C LEU A 33 9.21 -5.57 -8.96
N PRO A 34 9.50 -5.67 -7.66
CA PRO A 34 8.50 -5.43 -6.62
C PRO A 34 8.01 -3.97 -6.59
N PRO A 35 6.70 -3.73 -6.38
CA PRO A 35 6.11 -2.38 -6.41
C PRO A 35 6.55 -1.48 -5.25
N LYS A 36 7.10 -2.04 -4.17
CA LYS A 36 7.65 -1.23 -3.06
C LYS A 36 8.76 -0.28 -3.52
N TRP A 37 9.45 -0.59 -4.62
CA TRP A 37 10.49 0.26 -5.20
C TRP A 37 9.97 1.41 -6.05
N PHE A 38 8.64 1.55 -6.22
CA PHE A 38 8.09 2.77 -6.80
C PHE A 38 8.23 3.97 -5.86
N TYR A 39 8.21 3.75 -4.54
CA TYR A 39 8.00 4.81 -3.55
C TYR A 39 9.29 5.45 -3.04
N ASP A 40 10.17 5.89 -3.96
CA ASP A 40 11.13 6.93 -3.60
C ASP A 40 10.43 8.30 -3.50
N ALA A 41 11.17 9.37 -3.20
CA ALA A 41 10.57 10.70 -3.05
C ALA A 41 9.80 11.15 -4.31
N THR A 42 10.34 10.87 -5.50
CA THR A 42 9.71 11.21 -6.78
C THR A 42 8.48 10.35 -7.06
N GLY A 43 8.58 9.03 -6.85
CA GLY A 43 7.45 8.14 -7.06
C GLY A 43 6.32 8.36 -6.06
N SER A 44 6.64 8.76 -4.83
CA SER A 44 5.62 9.16 -3.84
C SER A 44 4.85 10.41 -4.27
N ASP A 45 5.52 11.43 -4.82
CA ASP A 45 4.85 12.60 -5.42
C ASP A 45 3.98 12.22 -6.63
N LEU A 46 4.49 11.33 -7.49
CA LEU A 46 3.71 10.82 -8.62
C LEU A 46 2.48 10.04 -8.15
N PHE A 47 2.59 9.21 -7.11
CA PHE A 47 1.45 8.51 -6.54
C PHE A 47 0.44 9.47 -5.93
N ASP A 48 0.89 10.48 -5.19
CA ASP A 48 0.04 11.55 -4.67
C ASP A 48 -0.75 12.24 -5.80
N ARG A 49 -0.11 12.52 -6.94
CA ARG A 49 -0.79 13.01 -8.15
C ARG A 49 -1.78 12.00 -8.73
N ILE A 50 -1.44 10.71 -8.76
CA ILE A 50 -2.34 9.63 -9.21
C ILE A 50 -3.64 9.66 -8.41
N THR A 51 -3.58 9.87 -7.10
CA THR A 51 -4.78 9.89 -6.25
C THR A 51 -5.81 10.96 -6.61
N ARG A 52 -5.41 11.99 -7.37
CA ARG A 52 -6.25 13.11 -7.83
C ARG A 52 -6.71 12.99 -9.27
N LEU A 53 -6.28 11.97 -10.01
CA LEU A 53 -6.65 11.79 -11.42
C LEU A 53 -8.14 11.47 -11.56
N PRO A 54 -8.82 11.98 -12.60
CA PRO A 54 -10.22 11.67 -12.84
C PRO A 54 -10.44 10.18 -13.10
N GLU A 55 -9.49 9.44 -13.66
CA GLU A 55 -9.58 8.00 -13.88
C GLU A 55 -9.39 7.18 -12.60
N TYR A 56 -8.53 7.63 -11.66
CA TYR A 56 -8.16 6.89 -10.45
C TYR A 56 -9.17 7.09 -9.30
N TYR A 57 -10.26 6.33 -9.34
CA TYR A 57 -11.34 6.39 -8.34
C TYR A 57 -11.04 5.86 -6.92
N PRO A 58 -10.09 4.92 -6.66
CA PRO A 58 -10.00 4.27 -5.36
C PRO A 58 -9.90 5.23 -4.17
N THR A 59 -9.01 6.22 -4.23
CA THR A 59 -8.77 7.15 -3.12
C THR A 59 -10.02 7.96 -2.76
N ARG A 60 -10.74 8.49 -3.76
CA ARG A 60 -11.94 9.29 -3.53
C ARG A 60 -13.16 8.46 -3.11
N ALA A 61 -13.28 7.24 -3.62
CA ALA A 61 -14.32 6.30 -3.23
C ALA A 61 -14.14 5.87 -1.76
N GLU A 62 -12.93 5.49 -1.37
CA GLU A 62 -12.64 5.14 0.02
C GLU A 62 -12.78 6.35 0.97
N ALA A 63 -12.32 7.54 0.55
CA ALA A 63 -12.50 8.76 1.33
C ALA A 63 -13.99 9.14 1.51
N GLN A 64 -14.86 8.83 0.54
CA GLN A 64 -16.31 8.98 0.71
C GLN A 64 -16.83 8.07 1.82
N ILE A 65 -16.44 6.79 1.81
CA ILE A 65 -16.85 5.84 2.86
C ILE A 65 -16.38 6.33 4.23
N LEU A 66 -15.13 6.76 4.34
CA LEU A 66 -14.59 7.24 5.61
C LEU A 66 -15.29 8.52 6.09
N ARG A 67 -15.60 9.47 5.20
CA ARG A 67 -16.39 10.65 5.58
C ARG A 67 -17.76 10.27 6.14
N ASP A 68 -18.42 9.30 5.53
CA ASP A 68 -19.78 8.91 5.89
C ASP A 68 -19.82 7.98 7.11
N ARG A 69 -18.76 7.20 7.36
CA ARG A 69 -18.77 6.07 8.32
C ARG A 69 -17.76 6.15 9.47
N SER A 70 -16.87 7.13 9.51
CA SER A 70 -15.85 7.20 10.58
C SER A 70 -16.46 7.26 11.99
N ALA A 71 -17.61 7.94 12.17
CA ALA A 71 -18.32 7.96 13.45
C ALA A 71 -18.87 6.58 13.85
N GLU A 72 -19.42 5.81 12.89
CA GLU A 72 -19.87 4.43 13.12
C GLU A 72 -18.69 3.52 13.47
N ILE A 73 -17.56 3.67 12.77
CA ILE A 73 -16.32 2.92 13.05
C ILE A 73 -15.81 3.24 14.46
N ALA A 74 -15.79 4.52 14.85
CA ALA A 74 -15.38 4.93 16.19
C ALA A 74 -16.31 4.35 17.27
N ALA A 75 -17.62 4.36 17.07
CA ALA A 75 -18.58 3.79 18.01
C ALA A 75 -18.48 2.25 18.11
N ALA A 76 -18.33 1.56 16.97
CA ALA A 76 -18.24 0.10 16.93
C ALA A 76 -16.95 -0.42 17.58
N THR A 77 -15.85 0.31 17.41
CA THR A 77 -14.55 -0.08 17.96
C THR A 77 -14.31 0.46 19.36
N ALA A 78 -14.82 1.66 19.70
CA ALA A 78 -14.44 2.42 20.88
C ALA A 78 -12.92 2.40 21.13
N ALA A 79 -12.13 2.37 20.06
CA ALA A 79 -10.69 2.22 20.12
C ALA A 79 -10.06 3.46 20.75
N ASP A 80 -9.06 3.26 21.59
CA ASP A 80 -8.23 4.35 22.10
C ASP A 80 -6.97 4.56 21.24
N THR A 81 -6.64 3.57 20.41
CA THR A 81 -5.43 3.55 19.61
C THR A 81 -5.77 3.29 18.15
N LEU A 82 -5.38 4.20 17.25
CA LEU A 82 -5.40 3.97 15.81
C LEU A 82 -4.01 3.52 15.37
N VAL A 83 -3.91 2.35 14.76
CA VAL A 83 -2.71 1.87 14.06
C VAL A 83 -2.97 2.02 12.57
N GLU A 84 -2.04 2.56 11.80
CA GLU A 84 -2.16 2.64 10.34
C GLU A 84 -0.98 1.98 9.65
N LEU A 85 -1.25 1.00 8.78
CA LEU A 85 -0.26 0.32 7.96
C LEU A 85 -0.13 1.04 6.61
N GLY A 86 1.07 1.58 6.32
CA GLY A 86 1.33 2.36 5.11
C GLY A 86 0.74 3.77 5.19
N SER A 87 1.12 4.52 6.23
CA SER A 87 0.48 5.78 6.62
C SER A 87 0.55 6.92 5.60
N GLY A 88 1.51 6.90 4.67
CA GLY A 88 1.63 7.89 3.60
C GLY A 88 1.49 9.34 4.10
N THR A 89 0.67 10.15 3.42
CA THR A 89 0.38 11.56 3.80
C THR A 89 -0.80 11.72 4.80
N SER A 90 -1.46 10.61 5.14
CA SER A 90 -2.45 10.49 6.23
C SER A 90 -3.70 11.39 6.15
N GLU A 91 -4.14 11.82 4.96
CA GLU A 91 -5.40 12.58 4.80
C GLU A 91 -6.62 11.77 5.27
N LYS A 92 -6.74 10.52 4.83
CA LYS A 92 -7.81 9.58 5.25
C LYS A 92 -7.76 9.30 6.76
N THR A 93 -6.55 9.18 7.30
CA THR A 93 -6.28 8.94 8.72
C THR A 93 -6.89 10.01 9.61
N ARG A 94 -6.88 11.28 9.18
CA ARG A 94 -7.47 12.39 9.93
C ARG A 94 -8.96 12.23 10.15
N MET A 95 -9.68 11.59 9.24
CA MET A 95 -11.11 11.30 9.41
C MET A 95 -11.34 10.31 10.57
N LEU A 96 -10.52 9.25 10.64
CA LEU A 96 -10.58 8.27 11.71
C LEU A 96 -10.13 8.86 13.06
N LEU A 97 -9.01 9.60 13.08
CA LEU A 97 -8.53 10.29 14.28
C LEU A 97 -9.56 11.28 14.82
N SER A 98 -10.17 12.09 13.95
CA SER A 98 -11.20 13.04 14.35
C SER A 98 -12.41 12.35 14.95
N ALA A 99 -12.90 11.27 14.32
CA ALA A 99 -14.05 10.52 14.83
C ALA A 99 -13.76 9.85 16.18
N LEU A 100 -12.57 9.26 16.38
CA LEU A 100 -12.17 8.67 17.67
C LEU A 100 -12.01 9.75 18.76
N ARG A 101 -11.55 10.95 18.38
CA ARG A 101 -11.44 12.10 19.31
C ARG A 101 -12.81 12.62 19.71
N GLU A 102 -13.73 12.76 18.76
CA GLU A 102 -15.11 13.19 19.00
C GLU A 102 -15.90 12.17 19.83
N HIS A 103 -15.67 10.88 19.59
CA HIS A 103 -16.18 9.80 20.45
C HIS A 103 -15.60 9.85 21.88
N GLY A 104 -14.47 10.53 22.08
CA GLY A 104 -13.81 10.70 23.38
C GLY A 104 -12.90 9.54 23.78
N SER A 105 -12.61 8.61 22.86
CA SER A 105 -11.75 7.45 23.15
C SER A 105 -10.29 7.66 22.75
N LEU A 106 -9.99 8.50 21.76
CA LEU A 106 -8.63 8.64 21.20
C LEU A 106 -7.57 9.01 22.27
N ARG A 107 -6.52 8.19 22.34
CA ARG A 107 -5.32 8.38 23.17
C ARG A 107 -4.04 8.30 22.36
N ARG A 108 -3.96 7.37 21.41
CA ARG A 108 -2.71 7.02 20.71
C ARG A 108 -2.90 6.85 19.21
N PHE A 109 -1.88 7.24 18.46
CA PHE A 109 -1.72 6.94 17.04
C PHE A 109 -0.39 6.24 16.79
N VAL A 110 -0.42 5.16 16.01
CA VAL A 110 0.72 4.32 15.66
C VAL A 110 0.83 4.25 14.14
N PRO A 111 1.52 5.20 13.49
CA PRO A 111 1.81 5.10 12.07
C PRO A 111 2.93 4.07 11.83
N PHE A 112 2.71 3.16 10.90
CA PHE A 112 3.67 2.14 10.47
C PHE A 112 4.00 2.36 8.99
N ASP A 113 5.28 2.55 8.67
CA ASP A 113 5.74 2.78 7.29
C ASP A 113 7.21 2.38 7.11
N VAL A 114 7.66 2.18 5.87
CA VAL A 114 9.08 1.91 5.57
C VAL A 114 9.92 3.19 5.59
N ASP A 115 9.30 4.35 5.35
CA ASP A 115 10.00 5.63 5.27
C ASP A 115 9.96 6.41 6.61
N ALA A 116 11.11 6.46 7.28
CA ALA A 116 11.28 7.21 8.53
C ALA A 116 11.07 8.73 8.38
N GLY A 117 11.37 9.30 7.22
CA GLY A 117 11.16 10.71 6.90
C GLY A 117 9.69 11.06 6.76
N VAL A 118 8.91 10.20 6.09
CA VAL A 118 7.44 10.32 6.00
C VAL A 118 6.83 10.25 7.41
N LEU A 119 7.23 9.26 8.22
CA LEU A 119 6.75 9.10 9.59
C LEU A 119 7.03 10.32 10.49
N ARG A 120 8.23 10.92 10.37
CA ARG A 120 8.58 12.14 11.11
C ARG A 120 7.72 13.33 10.68
N SER A 121 7.50 13.49 9.38
CA SER A 121 6.74 14.60 8.81
C SER A 121 5.26 14.50 9.18
N ALA A 122 4.66 13.32 9.01
CA ALA A 122 3.29 13.04 9.41
C ALA A 122 3.11 13.19 10.94
N GLY A 123 4.04 12.66 11.73
CA GLY A 123 4.03 12.77 13.19
C GLY A 123 4.06 14.23 13.66
N ALA A 124 4.90 15.08 13.07
CA ALA A 124 4.97 16.50 13.42
C ALA A 124 3.68 17.28 13.09
N ALA A 125 3.05 16.97 11.95
CA ALA A 125 1.76 17.57 11.58
C ALA A 125 0.65 17.15 12.54
N LEU A 126 0.48 15.83 12.76
CA LEU A 126 -0.57 15.28 13.63
C LEU A 126 -0.40 15.69 15.09
N ALA A 127 0.84 15.85 15.55
CA ALA A 127 1.15 16.43 16.84
C ALA A 127 0.48 17.81 17.02
N THR A 128 0.56 18.66 16.01
CA THR A 128 -0.02 20.01 16.04
C THR A 128 -1.55 19.96 15.95
N GLU A 129 -2.09 19.08 15.11
CA GLU A 129 -3.54 18.97 14.84
C GLU A 129 -4.33 18.28 15.97
N TYR A 130 -3.67 17.41 16.75
CA TYR A 130 -4.27 16.64 17.84
C TYR A 130 -3.49 16.83 19.15
N PRO A 131 -3.62 17.99 19.84
CA PRO A 131 -2.93 18.23 21.10
C PRO A 131 -3.23 17.15 22.14
N GLY A 132 -2.16 16.56 22.70
CA GLY A 132 -2.26 15.51 23.72
C GLY A 132 -2.29 14.07 23.16
N LEU A 133 -2.33 13.89 21.84
CA LEU A 133 -2.18 12.58 21.20
C LEU A 133 -0.79 12.00 21.43
N GLU A 134 -0.71 10.75 21.89
CA GLU A 134 0.53 9.97 21.88
C GLU A 134 0.80 9.47 20.47
N ILE A 135 1.99 9.72 19.92
CA ILE A 135 2.37 9.24 18.60
C ILE A 135 3.57 8.31 18.74
N GLU A 136 3.36 7.03 18.47
CA GLU A 136 4.38 5.99 18.54
C GLU A 136 4.60 5.41 17.14
N ALA A 137 5.48 6.05 16.37
CA ALA A 137 5.76 5.67 15.00
C ALA A 137 6.66 4.43 14.92
N VAL A 138 6.38 3.57 13.94
CA VAL A 138 7.13 2.34 13.68
C VAL A 138 7.65 2.36 12.25
N CYS A 139 8.97 2.41 12.09
CA CYS A 139 9.65 2.29 10.81
C CYS A 139 10.04 0.83 10.57
N GLY A 140 9.37 0.17 9.62
CA GLY A 140 9.48 -1.26 9.36
C GLY A 140 8.80 -1.69 8.06
N ASP A 141 9.17 -2.87 7.56
CA ASP A 141 8.46 -3.56 6.47
C ASP A 141 7.30 -4.38 7.06
N PHE A 142 6.06 -4.18 6.58
CA PHE A 142 4.90 -4.89 7.10
C PHE A 142 4.86 -6.37 6.69
N GLU A 143 5.72 -6.82 5.77
CA GLU A 143 5.88 -8.25 5.48
C GLU A 143 6.73 -8.95 6.56
N GLU A 144 7.51 -8.19 7.35
CA GLU A 144 8.50 -8.75 8.30
C GLU A 144 8.26 -8.28 9.76
N HIS A 145 7.70 -7.09 9.96
CA HIS A 145 7.78 -6.37 11.24
C HIS A 145 6.43 -6.10 11.90
N LEU A 146 5.34 -6.75 11.50
CA LEU A 146 4.02 -6.60 12.17
C LEU A 146 4.09 -6.94 13.67
N GLY A 147 4.90 -7.92 14.05
CA GLY A 147 5.13 -8.28 15.46
C GLY A 147 5.83 -7.19 16.29
N LYS A 148 6.28 -6.09 15.66
CA LYS A 148 6.85 -4.91 16.33
C LYS A 148 5.83 -3.83 16.64
N LEU A 149 4.57 -3.99 16.20
CA LEU A 149 3.51 -3.05 16.53
C LEU A 149 3.32 -2.98 18.06
N PRO A 150 3.31 -1.76 18.63
CA PRO A 150 3.01 -1.55 20.04
C PRO A 150 1.72 -2.23 20.46
N GLN A 151 1.78 -2.87 21.63
CA GLN A 151 0.67 -3.58 22.25
C GLN A 151 0.01 -2.73 23.33
N GLY A 152 -1.21 -3.12 23.72
CA GLY A 152 -1.99 -2.44 24.75
C GLY A 152 -2.97 -1.40 24.20
N GLY A 153 -3.87 -0.95 25.09
CA GLY A 153 -5.05 -0.21 24.68
C GLY A 153 -6.05 -1.09 23.93
N ARG A 154 -7.04 -0.45 23.32
CA ARG A 154 -7.98 -1.09 22.39
C ARG A 154 -7.71 -0.52 21.00
N ARG A 155 -7.22 -1.36 20.08
CA ARG A 155 -6.68 -0.90 18.80
C ARG A 155 -7.68 -1.08 17.67
N VAL A 156 -7.72 -0.10 16.78
CA VAL A 156 -8.21 -0.30 15.41
C VAL A 156 -7.01 -0.19 14.47
N ILE A 157 -6.72 -1.26 13.74
CA ILE A 157 -5.66 -1.35 12.76
C ILE A 157 -6.27 -1.04 11.39
N ALA A 158 -5.88 0.06 10.78
CA ALA A 158 -6.33 0.47 9.45
C ALA A 158 -5.30 0.05 8.39
N PHE A 159 -5.78 -0.67 7.38
CA PHE A 159 -5.02 -0.95 6.16
C PHE A 159 -5.86 -0.55 4.96
N LEU A 160 -5.58 0.65 4.43
CA LEU A 160 -6.45 1.39 3.52
C LEU A 160 -5.90 1.38 2.08
N GLY A 161 -6.68 1.92 1.15
CA GLY A 161 -6.26 2.16 -0.24
C GLY A 161 -6.24 0.91 -1.12
N SER A 162 -6.68 -0.23 -0.59
CA SER A 162 -6.56 -1.53 -1.26
C SER A 162 -5.11 -1.95 -1.53
N THR A 163 -4.15 -1.45 -0.74
CA THR A 163 -2.74 -1.88 -0.78
C THR A 163 -2.59 -3.38 -0.54
N ILE A 164 -3.51 -4.00 0.22
CA ILE A 164 -3.59 -5.46 0.37
C ILE A 164 -3.72 -6.19 -0.99
N GLY A 165 -4.27 -5.53 -2.01
CA GLY A 165 -4.38 -6.05 -3.37
C GLY A 165 -3.03 -6.22 -4.09
N ASN A 166 -1.96 -5.62 -3.57
CA ASN A 166 -0.61 -5.78 -4.10
C ASN A 166 0.02 -7.11 -3.71
N LEU A 167 -0.59 -7.82 -2.74
CA LEU A 167 -0.21 -9.17 -2.37
C LEU A 167 -1.04 -10.18 -3.18
N THR A 168 -0.38 -11.16 -3.79
CA THR A 168 -1.04 -12.30 -4.43
C THR A 168 -1.70 -13.20 -3.37
N PRO A 169 -2.61 -14.13 -3.74
CA PRO A 169 -3.45 -14.83 -2.76
C PRO A 169 -2.69 -15.51 -1.60
N ALA A 170 -1.57 -16.19 -1.87
CA ALA A 170 -0.80 -16.88 -0.84
C ALA A 170 -0.08 -15.89 0.13
N PRO A 171 0.75 -14.93 -0.35
CA PRO A 171 1.31 -13.89 0.52
C PRO A 171 0.24 -13.07 1.26
N ARG A 172 -0.90 -12.81 0.63
CA ARG A 172 -2.01 -12.07 1.26
C ARG A 172 -2.62 -12.83 2.43
N ALA A 173 -2.82 -14.15 2.27
CA ALA A 173 -3.34 -14.99 3.35
C ALA A 173 -2.36 -15.08 4.53
N GLU A 174 -1.05 -15.22 4.25
CA GLU A 174 0.00 -15.20 5.26
C GLU A 174 0.07 -13.86 6.00
N PHE A 175 -0.02 -12.74 5.27
CA PHE A 175 -0.08 -11.39 5.84
C PHE A 175 -1.29 -11.24 6.77
N LEU A 176 -2.48 -11.61 6.32
CA LEU A 176 -3.71 -11.50 7.13
C LEU A 176 -3.64 -12.35 8.39
N ALA A 177 -3.13 -13.59 8.29
CA ALA A 177 -2.95 -14.48 9.44
C ALA A 177 -1.94 -13.91 10.43
N THR A 178 -0.78 -13.45 9.95
CA THR A 178 0.26 -12.81 10.78
C THR A 178 -0.27 -11.58 11.48
N LEU A 179 -1.04 -10.74 10.77
CA LEU A 179 -1.67 -9.56 11.36
C LEU A 179 -2.68 -9.95 12.45
N ALA A 180 -3.55 -10.93 12.18
CA ALA A 180 -4.54 -11.42 13.14
C ALA A 180 -3.89 -12.02 14.41
N ASP A 181 -2.72 -12.63 14.28
CA ASP A 181 -1.94 -13.15 15.42
C ASP A 181 -1.42 -12.03 16.33
N THR A 182 -1.14 -10.84 15.77
CA THR A 182 -0.75 -9.67 16.58
C THR A 182 -1.92 -9.02 17.32
N MET A 183 -3.17 -9.36 16.96
CA MET A 183 -4.38 -8.75 17.52
C MET A 183 -4.83 -9.43 18.82
N ALA A 184 -5.14 -8.60 19.82
CA ALA A 184 -5.74 -9.02 21.08
C ALA A 184 -7.27 -9.05 20.99
N PRO A 185 -7.97 -9.80 21.87
CA PRO A 185 -9.43 -9.69 21.98
C PRO A 185 -9.85 -8.24 22.23
N GLY A 186 -10.77 -7.74 21.40
CA GLY A 186 -11.25 -6.35 21.44
C GLY A 186 -10.62 -5.42 20.41
N ASP A 187 -9.50 -5.82 19.80
CA ASP A 187 -8.93 -5.13 18.64
C ASP A 187 -9.79 -5.34 17.39
N ALA A 188 -9.70 -4.41 16.45
CA ALA A 188 -10.38 -4.48 15.16
C ALA A 188 -9.42 -4.20 13.99
N LEU A 189 -9.69 -4.82 12.85
CA LEU A 189 -9.07 -4.53 11.56
C LEU A 189 -10.08 -3.75 10.70
N LEU A 190 -9.67 -2.58 10.21
CA LEU A 190 -10.35 -1.80 9.19
C LEU A 190 -9.62 -1.97 7.86
N LEU A 191 -10.20 -2.73 6.93
CA LEU A 191 -9.55 -3.14 5.69
C LEU A 191 -10.26 -2.57 4.46
N GLY A 192 -9.54 -1.78 3.67
CA GLY A 192 -10.00 -1.27 2.38
C GLY A 192 -9.72 -2.25 1.24
N THR A 193 -10.71 -2.54 0.41
CA THR A 193 -10.62 -3.46 -0.73
C THR A 193 -11.33 -2.89 -1.95
N ASP A 194 -10.60 -2.70 -3.04
CA ASP A 194 -11.15 -2.24 -4.32
C ASP A 194 -11.89 -3.39 -5.03
N LEU A 195 -13.13 -3.14 -5.47
CA LEU A 195 -14.01 -4.20 -5.95
C LEU A 195 -13.88 -4.48 -7.44
N VAL A 196 -14.24 -5.69 -7.87
CA VAL A 196 -14.41 -5.99 -9.29
C VAL A 196 -15.52 -5.11 -9.87
N LYS A 197 -15.28 -4.50 -11.04
CA LYS A 197 -16.20 -3.61 -11.75
C LYS A 197 -15.91 -3.61 -13.25
N ASP A 198 -16.48 -2.67 -14.00
CA ASP A 198 -16.19 -2.48 -15.43
C ASP A 198 -14.67 -2.50 -15.70
N THR A 199 -14.25 -3.39 -16.59
CA THR A 199 -12.83 -3.62 -16.87
C THR A 199 -12.19 -2.42 -17.56
N GLY A 200 -12.95 -1.68 -18.38
CA GLY A 200 -12.48 -0.45 -18.99
C GLY A 200 -12.15 0.62 -17.94
N ARG A 201 -12.99 0.79 -16.91
CA ARG A 201 -12.72 1.67 -15.77
C ARG A 201 -11.50 1.22 -14.98
N LEU A 202 -11.36 -0.09 -14.74
CA LEU A 202 -10.19 -0.64 -14.04
C LEU A 202 -8.90 -0.36 -14.81
N VAL A 203 -8.85 -0.64 -16.11
CA VAL A 203 -7.64 -0.39 -16.92
C VAL A 203 -7.30 1.10 -16.97
N ARG A 204 -8.28 1.98 -17.23
CA ARG A 204 -8.06 3.44 -17.28
C ARG A 204 -7.58 4.03 -15.97
N ALA A 205 -7.97 3.45 -14.82
CA ALA A 205 -7.46 3.89 -13.54
C ALA A 205 -5.93 3.71 -13.43
N TYR A 206 -5.36 2.74 -14.14
CA TYR A 206 -3.92 2.45 -14.13
C TYR A 206 -3.21 2.87 -15.43
N ASP A 207 -3.93 3.50 -16.36
CA ASP A 207 -3.41 4.00 -17.63
C ASP A 207 -4.16 5.30 -17.97
N ASP A 208 -3.91 6.31 -17.13
CA ASP A 208 -4.56 7.61 -17.23
C ASP A 208 -4.14 8.38 -18.48
N SER A 209 -5.06 9.20 -18.98
CA SER A 209 -4.85 9.99 -20.20
C SER A 209 -3.74 11.04 -20.09
N GLN A 210 -3.32 11.39 -18.87
CA GLN A 210 -2.26 12.36 -18.60
C GLN A 210 -0.86 11.71 -18.52
N GLY A 211 -0.77 10.39 -18.59
CA GLY A 211 0.48 9.63 -18.55
C GLY A 211 1.19 9.66 -17.19
N VAL A 212 0.49 10.01 -16.11
CA VAL A 212 1.10 10.12 -14.77
C VAL A 212 1.43 8.74 -14.22
N THR A 213 0.54 7.75 -14.40
CA THR A 213 0.76 6.35 -14.01
C THR A 213 1.89 5.71 -14.83
N ALA A 214 2.01 6.09 -16.11
CA ALA A 214 3.13 5.66 -16.94
C ALA A 214 4.47 6.20 -16.41
N ALA A 215 4.52 7.47 -15.98
CA ALA A 215 5.70 8.05 -15.35
C ALA A 215 6.01 7.39 -14.00
N PHE A 216 5.00 7.11 -13.18
CA PHE A 216 5.12 6.39 -11.91
C PHE A 216 5.70 4.99 -12.11
N ASN A 217 5.14 4.20 -13.03
CA ASN A 217 5.63 2.85 -13.31
C ASN A 217 7.09 2.88 -13.81
N ARG A 218 7.43 3.78 -14.73
CA ARG A 218 8.81 3.93 -15.24
C ARG A 218 9.81 4.41 -14.21
N ASN A 219 9.37 5.10 -13.15
CA ASN A 219 10.24 5.62 -12.11
C ASN A 219 11.06 4.52 -11.43
N VAL A 220 10.54 3.28 -11.34
CA VAL A 220 11.31 2.16 -10.77
C VAL A 220 12.63 1.92 -11.51
N LEU A 221 12.67 2.16 -12.83
CA LEU A 221 13.90 2.05 -13.61
C LEU A 221 14.89 3.16 -13.24
N ALA A 222 14.40 4.37 -12.98
CA ALA A 222 15.23 5.49 -12.52
C ALA A 222 15.78 5.25 -11.12
N VAL A 223 14.99 4.63 -10.22
CA VAL A 223 15.46 4.16 -8.90
C VAL A 223 16.60 3.16 -9.08
N VAL A 224 16.42 2.12 -9.90
CA VAL A 224 17.47 1.11 -10.13
C VAL A 224 18.73 1.73 -10.76
N ASN A 225 18.58 2.65 -11.72
CA ASN A 225 19.70 3.40 -12.31
C ASN A 225 20.50 4.14 -11.26
N ARG A 226 19.82 4.91 -10.39
CA ARG A 226 20.45 5.74 -9.38
C ARG A 226 21.09 4.92 -8.25
N GLU A 227 20.35 3.98 -7.69
CA GLU A 227 20.75 3.26 -6.48
C GLU A 227 21.76 2.14 -6.77
N LEU A 228 21.69 1.52 -7.96
CA LEU A 228 22.53 0.36 -8.32
C LEU A 228 23.50 0.63 -9.48
N GLY A 229 23.59 1.88 -9.96
CA GLY A 229 24.43 2.24 -11.10
C GLY A 229 24.03 1.48 -12.36
N ALA A 230 22.73 1.39 -12.62
CA ALA A 230 22.19 0.81 -13.85
C ALA A 230 22.05 1.85 -14.96
N ASP A 231 21.90 1.36 -16.20
CA ASP A 231 21.81 2.18 -17.42
C ASP A 231 20.52 1.92 -18.22
N PHE A 232 19.39 1.64 -17.55
CA PHE A 232 18.09 1.56 -18.22
C PHE A 232 17.81 2.85 -19.01
N ASP A 233 17.58 2.74 -20.32
CA ASP A 233 16.93 3.79 -21.09
C ASP A 233 15.43 3.80 -20.77
N VAL A 234 15.04 4.64 -19.81
CA VAL A 234 13.66 4.71 -19.31
C VAL A 234 12.65 5.00 -20.43
N ALA A 235 13.06 5.73 -21.47
CA ALA A 235 12.18 6.06 -22.60
C ALA A 235 11.91 4.85 -23.51
N ALA A 236 12.81 3.85 -23.51
CA ALA A 236 12.68 2.61 -24.28
C ALA A 236 11.71 1.59 -23.67
N PHE A 237 11.02 1.93 -22.56
CA PHE A 237 10.02 1.07 -21.94
C PHE A 237 8.63 1.71 -22.01
N ALA A 238 7.72 1.09 -22.75
CA ALA A 238 6.31 1.49 -22.79
C ALA A 238 5.57 0.98 -21.54
N HIS A 239 4.78 1.86 -20.92
CA HIS A 239 3.84 1.47 -19.87
C HIS A 239 2.69 0.67 -20.47
N VAL A 240 2.28 -0.41 -19.80
CA VAL A 240 1.13 -1.23 -20.19
C VAL A 240 0.33 -1.63 -18.94
N ALA A 241 -0.94 -1.22 -18.86
CA ALA A 241 -1.88 -1.72 -17.86
C ALA A 241 -2.78 -2.80 -18.45
N ARG A 242 -3.00 -3.89 -17.70
CA ARG A 242 -3.85 -5.01 -18.15
C ARG A 242 -4.80 -5.45 -17.06
N TRP A 243 -6.00 -5.81 -17.46
CA TRP A 243 -6.89 -6.61 -16.62
C TRP A 243 -6.65 -8.09 -16.90
N ASN A 244 -6.23 -8.83 -15.87
CA ASN A 244 -6.16 -10.27 -15.88
C ASN A 244 -7.47 -10.82 -15.28
N ALA A 245 -8.32 -11.39 -16.13
CA ALA A 245 -9.65 -11.85 -15.74
C ALA A 245 -9.62 -13.13 -14.88
N ASP A 246 -8.66 -14.02 -15.12
CA ASP A 246 -8.53 -15.30 -14.41
C ASP A 246 -8.13 -15.04 -12.95
N GLU A 247 -7.18 -14.14 -12.73
CA GLU A 247 -6.69 -13.76 -11.40
C GLU A 247 -7.46 -12.58 -10.79
N ARG A 248 -8.39 -11.97 -11.53
CA ARG A 248 -9.16 -10.77 -11.16
C ARG A 248 -8.28 -9.65 -10.61
N ARG A 249 -7.24 -9.28 -11.35
CA ARG A 249 -6.28 -8.24 -10.95
C ARG A 249 -5.93 -7.31 -12.11
N ILE A 250 -5.63 -6.07 -11.78
CA ILE A 250 -4.86 -5.22 -12.67
C ILE A 250 -3.39 -5.63 -12.57
N GLU A 251 -2.68 -5.54 -13.68
CA GLU A 251 -1.23 -5.73 -13.77
C GLU A 251 -0.62 -4.51 -14.47
N MET A 252 0.46 -3.98 -13.92
CA MET A 252 1.30 -3.00 -14.58
C MET A 252 2.55 -3.66 -15.11
N TRP A 253 2.88 -3.35 -16.37
CA TRP A 253 4.02 -3.89 -17.08
C TRP A 253 4.83 -2.77 -17.71
N LEU A 254 6.12 -3.02 -17.90
CA LEU A 254 7.02 -2.23 -18.74
C LEU A 254 7.45 -3.08 -19.93
N ARG A 255 7.11 -2.63 -21.14
CA ARG A 255 7.44 -3.31 -22.40
C ARG A 255 8.61 -2.64 -23.11
N ALA A 256 9.68 -3.36 -23.39
CA ALA A 256 10.78 -2.83 -24.19
C ALA A 256 10.30 -2.52 -25.62
N THR A 257 10.52 -1.30 -26.11
CA THR A 257 10.12 -0.86 -27.46
C THR A 257 11.16 -1.19 -28.54
N SER A 258 12.33 -1.66 -28.12
CA SER A 258 13.43 -2.14 -28.96
C SER A 258 14.29 -3.09 -28.11
N PHE A 259 15.22 -3.81 -28.72
CA PHE A 259 16.19 -4.59 -27.95
C PHE A 259 16.97 -3.69 -26.98
N GLN A 260 17.04 -4.09 -25.71
CA GLN A 260 17.81 -3.39 -24.67
C GLN A 260 18.83 -4.34 -24.05
N ARG A 261 20.04 -3.83 -23.80
CA ARG A 261 21.01 -4.48 -22.93
C ARG A 261 21.33 -3.52 -21.79
N VAL A 262 20.98 -3.92 -20.58
CA VAL A 262 21.11 -3.11 -19.37
C VAL A 262 22.22 -3.69 -18.50
N ARG A 263 23.20 -2.88 -18.14
CA ARG A 263 24.25 -3.21 -17.17
C ARG A 263 23.93 -2.58 -15.83
N ILE A 264 23.99 -3.38 -14.76
CA ILE A 264 23.75 -2.96 -13.38
C ILE A 264 25.07 -3.09 -12.62
N ALA A 265 25.81 -1.99 -12.53
CA ALA A 265 27.19 -2.00 -12.07
C ALA A 265 27.33 -2.54 -10.63
N ALA A 266 26.44 -2.14 -9.72
CA ALA A 266 26.50 -2.57 -8.31
C ALA A 266 26.24 -4.07 -8.09
N LEU A 267 25.72 -4.77 -9.11
CA LEU A 267 25.45 -6.21 -9.05
C LEU A 267 26.40 -7.05 -9.93
N ASP A 268 27.24 -6.39 -10.73
CA ASP A 268 27.97 -6.97 -11.87
C ASP A 268 27.07 -7.85 -12.75
N LEU A 269 25.87 -7.32 -13.05
CA LEU A 269 24.83 -8.02 -13.80
C LEU A 269 24.61 -7.32 -15.14
N SER A 270 24.45 -8.10 -16.21
CA SER A 270 23.94 -7.63 -17.50
C SER A 270 22.68 -8.40 -17.85
N VAL A 271 21.64 -7.68 -18.24
CA VAL A 271 20.32 -8.21 -18.54
C VAL A 271 19.91 -7.77 -19.93
N GLU A 272 19.30 -8.67 -20.70
CA GLU A 272 18.79 -8.37 -22.02
C GLU A 272 17.26 -8.36 -22.01
N PHE A 273 16.67 -7.45 -22.79
CA PHE A 273 15.27 -7.43 -23.12
C PHE A 273 15.11 -7.51 -24.63
N ALA A 274 14.38 -8.50 -25.12
CA ALA A 274 13.99 -8.53 -26.52
C ALA A 274 13.02 -7.38 -26.84
N GLU A 275 12.95 -6.96 -28.10
CA GLU A 275 11.90 -6.03 -28.54
C GLU A 275 10.52 -6.65 -28.25
N GLY A 276 9.67 -5.90 -27.55
CA GLY A 276 8.34 -6.35 -27.12
C GLY A 276 8.34 -7.19 -25.85
N GLU A 277 9.49 -7.51 -25.25
CA GLU A 277 9.55 -8.21 -23.96
C GLU A 277 8.97 -7.36 -22.84
N GLU A 278 8.23 -7.99 -21.93
CA GLU A 278 7.52 -7.32 -20.84
C GLU A 278 8.02 -7.76 -19.47
N MET A 279 8.13 -6.78 -18.58
CA MET A 279 8.48 -6.96 -17.17
C MET A 279 7.32 -6.55 -16.29
N LEU A 280 6.90 -7.42 -15.38
CA LEU A 280 5.83 -7.15 -14.42
C LEU A 280 6.35 -6.23 -13.31
N THR A 281 5.64 -5.15 -13.00
CA THR A 281 6.07 -4.20 -11.96
C THR A 281 5.05 -4.06 -10.83
N GLU A 282 3.78 -4.37 -11.07
CA GLU A 282 2.75 -4.39 -10.03
C GLU A 282 1.61 -5.34 -10.37
N VAL A 283 1.02 -5.93 -9.34
CA VAL A 283 -0.33 -6.47 -9.40
C VAL A 283 -1.23 -5.69 -8.46
N SER A 284 -2.49 -5.51 -8.81
CA SER A 284 -3.51 -4.95 -7.93
C SER A 284 -4.79 -5.79 -8.04
N CYS A 285 -4.90 -6.76 -7.13
CA CYS A 285 -6.05 -7.65 -7.03
C CYS A 285 -7.33 -6.87 -6.71
N LYS A 286 -8.44 -7.26 -7.36
CA LYS A 286 -9.76 -6.69 -7.16
C LYS A 286 -10.68 -7.74 -6.57
N PHE A 287 -11.51 -7.31 -5.62
CA PHE A 287 -12.18 -8.23 -4.71
C PHE A 287 -13.67 -8.35 -5.03
N ARG A 288 -14.25 -9.48 -4.63
CA ARG A 288 -15.71 -9.61 -4.47
C ARG A 288 -16.07 -9.53 -2.99
N PRO A 289 -17.21 -8.94 -2.62
CA PRO A 289 -17.59 -8.77 -1.21
C PRO A 289 -17.59 -10.07 -0.39
N ASP A 290 -18.00 -11.19 -0.97
CA ASP A 290 -18.04 -12.49 -0.29
C ASP A 290 -16.65 -13.10 -0.12
N ASP A 291 -15.76 -12.92 -1.11
CA ASP A 291 -14.37 -13.38 -1.05
C ASP A 291 -13.60 -12.66 0.07
N VAL A 292 -13.85 -11.35 0.26
CA VAL A 292 -13.25 -10.59 1.38
C VAL A 292 -13.67 -11.18 2.73
N ALA A 293 -14.95 -11.55 2.89
CA ALA A 293 -15.42 -12.17 4.13
C ALA A 293 -14.77 -13.54 4.36
N ALA A 294 -14.60 -14.33 3.30
CA ALA A 294 -13.96 -15.64 3.35
C ALA A 294 -12.46 -15.54 3.69
N GLU A 295 -11.72 -14.62 3.06
CA GLU A 295 -10.29 -14.39 3.34
C GLU A 295 -10.08 -13.93 4.80
N LEU A 296 -10.90 -13.00 5.29
CA LEU A 296 -10.87 -12.58 6.70
C LEU A 296 -11.15 -13.76 7.63
N SER A 297 -12.20 -14.55 7.35
CA SER A 297 -12.55 -15.70 8.18
C SER A 297 -11.45 -16.76 8.20
N ALA A 298 -10.76 -16.99 7.08
CA ALA A 298 -9.64 -17.93 7.00
C ALA A 298 -8.44 -17.48 7.84
N ALA A 299 -8.25 -16.17 8.00
CA ALA A 299 -7.25 -15.58 8.90
C ALA A 299 -7.71 -15.50 10.37
N GLY A 300 -8.88 -16.05 10.72
CA GLY A 300 -9.42 -16.00 12.08
C GLY A 300 -10.06 -14.66 12.45
N LEU A 301 -10.47 -13.86 11.45
CA LEU A 301 -11.14 -12.58 11.65
C LEU A 301 -12.58 -12.63 11.15
N ARG A 302 -13.53 -12.30 12.02
CA ARG A 302 -14.96 -12.22 11.67
C ARG A 302 -15.30 -10.81 11.22
N ARG A 303 -15.73 -10.64 9.97
CA ARG A 303 -16.27 -9.38 9.47
C ARG A 303 -17.57 -9.03 10.21
N THR A 304 -17.58 -7.86 10.85
CA THR A 304 -18.73 -7.34 11.61
C THR A 304 -19.51 -6.29 10.84
N HIS A 305 -18.81 -5.50 10.02
CA HIS A 305 -19.40 -4.44 9.21
C HIS A 305 -18.80 -4.46 7.81
N TRP A 306 -19.60 -3.98 6.87
CA TRP A 306 -19.22 -3.81 5.47
C TRP A 306 -19.90 -2.54 4.96
N TRP A 307 -19.09 -1.61 4.47
CA TRP A 307 -19.58 -0.40 3.83
C TRP A 307 -19.01 -0.30 2.42
N THR A 308 -19.78 0.27 1.51
CA THR A 308 -19.30 0.67 0.19
C THR A 308 -19.58 2.14 -0.04
N ASP A 309 -18.91 2.72 -1.03
CA ASP A 309 -19.32 4.01 -1.57
C ASP A 309 -20.66 3.86 -2.31
N GLN A 310 -21.24 4.99 -2.71
CA GLN A 310 -22.56 5.02 -3.36
C GLN A 310 -22.62 4.22 -4.68
N ALA A 311 -21.50 4.11 -5.41
CA ALA A 311 -21.44 3.37 -6.66
C ALA A 311 -21.12 1.88 -6.47
N GLY A 312 -20.77 1.45 -5.25
CA GLY A 312 -20.34 0.08 -4.99
C GLY A 312 -18.99 -0.25 -5.62
N ASP A 313 -18.11 0.74 -5.75
CA ASP A 313 -16.81 0.61 -6.39
C ASP A 313 -15.73 0.14 -5.41
N PHE A 314 -15.80 0.54 -4.16
CA PHE A 314 -14.82 0.27 -3.11
C PHE A 314 -15.52 -0.23 -1.86
N GLY A 315 -14.90 -1.17 -1.16
CA GLY A 315 -15.43 -1.75 0.07
C GLY A 315 -14.51 -1.51 1.26
N LEU A 316 -15.11 -1.28 2.43
CA LEU A 316 -14.42 -1.14 3.70
C LEU A 316 -14.99 -2.15 4.69
N SER A 317 -14.15 -3.09 5.14
CA SER A 317 -14.52 -4.11 6.14
C SER A 317 -14.06 -3.66 7.52
N LEU A 318 -14.93 -3.82 8.53
CA LEU A 318 -14.49 -3.89 9.93
C LEU A 318 -14.55 -5.34 10.39
N ALA A 319 -13.44 -5.89 10.85
CA ALA A 319 -13.33 -7.26 11.34
C ALA A 319 -12.73 -7.31 12.74
N VAL A 320 -13.11 -8.32 13.50
CA VAL A 320 -12.61 -8.57 14.88
C VAL A 320 -12.21 -10.03 15.00
N LYS A 321 -11.37 -10.35 15.98
CA LYS A 321 -11.04 -11.72 16.36
C LYS A 321 -12.25 -12.48 16.93
#